data_AF-A0A3C1GMZ7-F1
#
_entry.id   AF-A0A3C1GMZ7-F1
#
_cell.length_a   1.000
_cell.length_b   1.000
_cell.length_c   1.000
_cell.angle_alpha   90.00
_cell.angle_beta   90.00
_cell.angle_gamma   90.00
#
_symmetry.space_group_name_H-M   'P 1'
#
loop_
_entity.id
_entity.type
_entity.pdbx_description
1 polymer ?
#
loop_
_entity_poly.entity_id
_entity_poly.type
_entity_poly.pdbx_seq_one_letter_code
_entity_poly.pdbx_strand_id
1 'polypeptide(L)'
;MKLSRRAFLTSAGVAGAAATGLVSLPRAARARPVADGMLAMLVDTTRCVGCRACEAACSEANRLPSPAKLGEESVFETTRT
;
A
#
# COMPACT_ATOMS: atom_id res chain seq x y z
N MET A 1 3.12 18.57 53.94
CA MET A 1 4.17 17.52 53.84
C MET A 1 5.06 17.86 52.66
N LYS A 2 6.39 17.92 52.83
CA LYS A 2 7.32 18.23 51.74
C LYS A 2 7.59 16.93 50.96
N LEU A 3 7.15 16.83 49.70
CA LEU A 3 7.50 15.67 48.87
C LEU A 3 9.02 15.66 48.65
N SER A 4 9.68 14.55 49.00
CA SER A 4 11.09 14.38 48.71
C SER A 4 11.28 14.09 47.22
N ARG A 5 12.38 14.57 46.62
CA ARG A 5 12.71 14.30 45.21
C ARG A 5 12.68 12.80 44.89
N ARG A 6 13.12 11.96 45.83
CA ARG A 6 13.09 10.50 45.72
C ARG A 6 11.65 9.95 45.65
N ALA A 7 10.76 10.43 46.52
CA ALA A 7 9.36 9.99 46.50
C ALA A 7 8.66 10.39 45.20
N PHE A 8 8.89 11.62 44.73
CA PHE A 8 8.34 12.09 43.45
C PHE A 8 8.83 11.27 42.25
N LEU A 9 10.14 11.01 42.16
CA LEU A 9 10.71 10.22 41.06
C LEU A 9 10.22 8.76 41.10
N THR A 10 10.03 8.19 42.30
CA THR A 10 9.50 6.83 42.46
C THR A 10 8.05 6.76 41.99
N SER A 11 7.19 7.71 42.39
CA SER A 11 5.79 7.74 41.93
C SER A 11 5.67 8.00 40.43
N ALA A 12 6.48 8.89 39.88
CA ALA A 12 6.47 9.20 38.45
C ALA A 12 6.94 8.00 37.60
N GLY A 13 7.99 7.28 38.04
CA GLY A 13 8.47 6.08 37.36
C GLY A 13 7.45 4.95 37.34
N VAL A 14 6.76 4.70 38.46
CA VAL A 14 5.71 3.66 38.55
C VAL A 14 4.50 4.02 37.67
N ALA A 15 4.09 5.28 37.66
CA ALA A 15 3.00 5.74 36.80
C ALA A 15 3.36 5.64 35.30
N GLY A 16 4.60 5.97 34.93
CA GLY A 16 5.08 5.85 33.54
C GLY A 16 5.15 4.40 33.05
N ALA A 17 5.60 3.47 33.89
CA ALA A 17 5.65 2.05 33.55
C ALA A 17 4.26 1.41 33.37
N ALA A 18 3.27 1.86 34.14
CA ALA A 18 1.88 1.40 33.97
C ALA A 18 1.27 1.87 32.64
N ALA A 19 1.66 3.05 32.15
CA ALA A 19 1.12 3.62 30.90
C ALA A 19 1.66 2.91 29.64
N THR A 20 2.90 2.44 29.65
CA THR A 20 3.51 1.77 28.48
C THR A 20 3.01 0.33 28.29
N GLY A 21 2.56 -0.34 29.36
CA GLY A 21 1.97 -1.69 29.28
C GLY A 21 0.69 -1.77 28.45
N LEU A 22 -0.07 -0.67 28.36
CA LEU A 22 -1.32 -0.60 27.56
C LEU A 22 -1.08 -0.40 26.06
N VAL A 23 0.08 0.14 25.66
CA VAL A 23 0.43 0.43 24.25
C VAL A 23 1.03 -0.80 23.55
N SER A 24 1.58 -1.74 24.31
CA SER A 24 2.23 -2.96 23.80
C SER A 24 1.27 -4.13 23.54
N LEU A 25 -0.05 -3.92 23.65
CA LEU A 25 -1.00 -4.96 23.28
C LEU A 25 -0.93 -5.16 21.75
N PRO A 26 -0.65 -6.38 21.26
CA PRO A 26 -0.69 -6.64 19.83
C PRO A 26 -2.11 -6.38 19.35
N ARG A 27 -2.30 -5.31 18.57
CA ARG A 27 -3.55 -5.10 17.87
C ARG A 27 -3.65 -6.20 16.83
N ALA A 28 -4.55 -7.15 17.06
CA ALA A 28 -4.83 -8.20 16.10
C ALA A 28 -5.15 -7.55 14.75
N ALA A 29 -4.24 -7.68 13.80
CA ALA A 29 -4.47 -7.26 12.42
C ALA A 29 -5.61 -8.13 11.90
N ARG A 30 -6.80 -7.54 11.76
CA ARG A 30 -7.90 -8.22 11.09
C ARG A 30 -7.76 -7.94 9.60
N ALA A 31 -7.79 -9.01 8.80
CA ALA A 31 -7.99 -8.86 7.37
C ALA A 31 -9.30 -8.08 7.16
N ARG A 32 -9.25 -7.02 6.34
CA ARG A 32 -10.48 -6.37 5.89
C ARG A 32 -11.22 -7.40 5.03
N PRO A 33 -12.52 -7.65 5.29
CA PRO A 33 -13.29 -8.50 4.40
C PRO A 33 -13.27 -7.86 3.01
N VAL A 34 -13.05 -8.70 1.99
CA VAL A 34 -13.28 -8.31 0.61
C VAL A 34 -14.77 -8.03 0.49
N ALA A 35 -15.13 -6.79 0.19
CA ALA A 35 -16.53 -6.44 0.02
C ALA A 35 -17.14 -7.23 -1.14
N ASP A 36 -18.43 -7.57 -1.02
CA ASP A 36 -19.16 -8.18 -2.11
C ASP A 36 -19.09 -7.28 -3.36
N GLY A 37 -18.73 -7.87 -4.50
CA GLY A 37 -18.57 -7.15 -5.76
C GLY A 37 -17.20 -6.53 -6.02
N MET A 38 -16.19 -6.77 -5.17
CA MET A 38 -14.81 -6.37 -5.49
C MET A 38 -14.28 -7.16 -6.69
N LEU A 39 -13.87 -6.44 -7.74
CA LEU A 39 -13.21 -7.00 -8.92
C LEU A 39 -11.69 -6.93 -8.77
N ALA A 40 -11.00 -7.94 -9.28
CA ALA A 40 -9.55 -7.98 -9.38
C ALA A 40 -9.13 -8.43 -10.78
N MET A 41 -7.97 -7.97 -11.22
CA MET A 41 -7.34 -8.37 -12.49
C MET A 41 -5.93 -8.88 -12.20
N LEU A 42 -5.62 -10.08 -12.68
CA LEU A 42 -4.29 -10.67 -12.59
C LEU A 42 -3.51 -10.36 -13.87
N VAL A 43 -2.31 -9.79 -13.72
CA VAL A 43 -1.35 -9.61 -14.81
C VAL A 43 -0.10 -10.42 -14.47
N ASP A 44 0.10 -11.54 -15.15
CA ASP A 44 1.29 -12.39 -14.99
C ASP A 44 2.42 -11.89 -15.90
N THR A 45 3.38 -11.19 -15.30
CA THR A 45 4.52 -10.62 -16.01
C THR A 45 5.54 -11.65 -16.46
N THR A 46 5.52 -12.87 -15.92
CA THR A 46 6.41 -13.96 -16.37
C THR A 46 6.03 -14.50 -17.75
N ARG A 47 4.77 -14.28 -18.15
CA ARG A 47 4.23 -14.66 -19.47
C ARG A 47 4.05 -13.48 -20.40
N CYS A 48 4.30 -12.25 -19.92
CA CYS A 48 4.17 -11.05 -20.72
C CYS A 48 5.33 -10.95 -21.72
N VAL A 49 5.00 -10.90 -23.01
CA VAL A 49 5.99 -10.78 -24.10
C VAL A 49 6.16 -9.34 -24.61
N GLY A 50 5.57 -8.35 -23.93
CA GLY A 50 5.67 -6.95 -24.33
C GLY A 50 4.97 -6.60 -25.65
N CYS A 51 4.00 -7.40 -26.11
CA CYS A 51 3.34 -7.18 -27.41
C CYS A 51 2.42 -5.95 -27.47
N ARG A 52 2.07 -5.37 -26.33
CA ARG A 52 1.19 -4.18 -26.20
C ARG A 52 -0.23 -4.33 -26.76
N ALA A 53 -0.68 -5.57 -27.01
CA ALA A 53 -2.05 -5.84 -27.43
C ALA A 53 -3.11 -5.39 -26.39
N CYS A 54 -2.75 -5.38 -25.11
CA CYS A 54 -3.61 -4.87 -24.03
C CYS A 54 -3.94 -3.38 -24.20
N GLU A 55 -3.03 -2.56 -24.74
CA GLU A 55 -3.28 -1.15 -25.01
C GLU A 55 -4.28 -0.98 -26.15
N ALA A 56 -4.13 -1.75 -27.24
CA ALA A 56 -5.04 -1.73 -28.38
C ALA A 56 -6.45 -2.14 -27.97
N ALA A 57 -6.59 -3.24 -27.21
CA ALA A 57 -7.87 -3.72 -26.72
C ALA A 57 -8.54 -2.71 -25.76
N CYS A 58 -7.75 -2.06 -24.88
CA CYS A 58 -8.26 -1.00 -24.01
C CYS A 58 -8.80 0.18 -24.81
N SER A 59 -8.05 0.61 -25.83
CA SER A 59 -8.44 1.71 -26.71
C SER A 59 -9.73 1.41 -27.46
N GLU A 60 -9.86 0.21 -28.04
CA GLU A 60 -11.08 -0.24 -28.71
C GLU A 60 -12.29 -0.26 -27.77
N ALA A 61 -12.15 -0.90 -26.60
CA ALA A 61 -13.23 -1.03 -25.63
C ALA A 61 -13.73 0.33 -25.11
N ASN A 62 -12.84 1.32 -25.03
CA ASN A 62 -13.14 2.65 -24.50
C ASN A 62 -13.25 3.73 -25.59
N ARG A 63 -13.18 3.37 -26.87
CA ARG A 63 -13.21 4.31 -28.03
C ARG A 63 -12.17 5.43 -27.92
N LEU A 64 -10.96 5.09 -27.49
CA LEU A 64 -9.84 6.03 -27.38
C LEU A 64 -9.07 6.11 -28.71
N PRO A 65 -8.16 7.09 -28.87
CA PRO A 65 -7.21 7.07 -29.98
C PRO A 65 -6.39 5.78 -29.98
N SER A 66 -6.10 5.26 -31.18
CA SER A 66 -5.26 4.06 -31.30
C SER A 66 -3.86 4.34 -30.74
N PRO A 67 -3.29 3.43 -29.93
CA PRO A 67 -1.90 3.53 -29.52
C PRO A 67 -0.96 3.47 -30.73
N ALA A 68 0.29 3.93 -30.53
CA ALA A 68 1.38 3.74 -31.48
C ALA A 68 1.46 2.27 -31.91
N LYS A 69 1.85 2.02 -33.17
CA LYS A 69 1.72 0.70 -33.82
C LYS A 69 2.34 -0.40 -32.97
N LEU A 70 1.67 -1.56 -32.92
CA LEU A 70 2.20 -2.76 -32.27
C LEU A 70 3.56 -3.11 -32.91
N GLY A 71 4.63 -3.10 -32.10
CA GLY A 71 6.01 -3.30 -32.56
C GLY A 71 6.83 -2.02 -32.72
N GLU A 72 6.26 -0.84 -32.48
CA GLU A 72 7.03 0.41 -32.41
C GLU A 72 7.56 0.62 -30.98
N GLU A 73 8.89 0.65 -30.83
CA GLU A 73 9.60 0.85 -29.56
C GLU A 73 9.71 2.32 -29.16
N SER A 74 9.26 3.26 -30.00
CA SER A 74 9.31 4.72 -29.74
C SER A 74 8.65 5.14 -28.43
N VAL A 75 7.70 4.34 -27.95
CA VAL A 75 7.04 4.53 -26.65
C VAL A 75 7.98 4.32 -25.46
N PHE A 76 9.10 3.62 -25.64
CA PHE A 76 10.15 3.41 -24.63
C PHE A 76 11.30 4.43 -24.75
N GLU A 77 11.34 5.23 -25.81
CA GLU A 77 12.42 6.20 -26.06
C GLU A 77 12.35 7.40 -25.11
N THR A 78 11.16 7.71 -24.60
CA THR A 78 10.95 8.72 -23.57
C THR A 78 10.66 8.05 -22.23
N THR A 79 11.46 8.40 -21.22
CA THR A 79 11.20 8.01 -19.83
C THR A 79 9.86 8.60 -19.40
N ARG A 80 8.91 7.75 -18.99
CA ARG A 80 7.70 8.22 -18.32
C ARG A 80 8.08 8.71 -16.92
N THR A 81 8.23 10.02 -16.77
CA THR A 81 8.43 10.71 -15.49
C THR A 81 7.11 10.97 -14.78
#